data_AF-A0A2X3EQV0-F1
#
_entry.id   AF-A0A2X3EQV0-F1
#
_cell.length_a   1.000
_cell.length_b   1.000
_cell.length_c   1.000
_cell.angle_alpha   90.00
_cell.angle_beta   90.00
_cell.angle_gamma   90.00
#
_symmetry.space_group_name_H-M   'P 1'
#
loop_
_entity.id
_entity.type
_entity.pdbx_description
1 polymer ?
#
loop_
_entity_poly.entity_id
_entity_poly.type
_entity_poly.pdbx_seq_one_letter_code
_entity_poly.pdbx_strand_id
1 'polypeptide(L)'
;MTLAIMPGKVPFVRQKCIYISFRSMRSAVSANALPLPGNISVVASDSELILASRKAEKVYNDSLTVDLIIMDKFDANRRRLLALGALRWVLPPFSLRRHLPPSPTPRPRILTLNNLHTGESLRAEFFDGRGYIQDELARLNHFFRDYRANKIKSIDPNLFDHLYRLQGLLGTNKPVQLISGYRSLDTNDELRARSRGVAKHSYHTKGQAMDFHIEGISLSNIRKAALSMRAGGVGYYPRSNFVHIDTGPVRHW
;
A
#
# COMPACT_ATOMS: atom_id res chain seq x y z
N MET A 1 48.03 -8.54 -15.36
CA MET A 1 48.07 -7.22 -14.70
C MET A 1 47.70 -6.18 -15.74
N THR A 2 46.41 -5.90 -15.90
CA THR A 2 45.90 -4.74 -16.65
C THR A 2 44.59 -4.34 -15.98
N LEU A 3 44.60 -3.16 -15.39
CA LEU A 3 43.58 -2.60 -14.50
C LEU A 3 42.46 -1.97 -15.34
N ALA A 4 41.24 -2.52 -15.26
CA ALA A 4 40.05 -1.92 -15.85
C ALA A 4 39.30 -1.11 -14.77
N ILE A 5 39.26 0.21 -14.92
CA ILE A 5 38.51 1.12 -14.05
C ILE A 5 37.29 1.61 -14.83
N MET A 6 36.10 1.24 -14.34
CA MET A 6 34.80 1.77 -14.76
C MET A 6 34.47 3.03 -13.93
N PRO A 7 33.99 4.14 -14.53
CA PRO A 7 33.32 5.18 -13.76
C PRO A 7 31.80 4.95 -13.71
N GLY A 8 31.26 4.97 -12.49
CA GLY A 8 29.87 4.72 -12.17
C GLY A 8 28.93 5.94 -12.26
N LYS A 9 27.66 5.60 -12.50
CA LYS A 9 26.37 6.17 -12.07
C LYS A 9 26.32 7.64 -11.57
N VAL A 10 25.52 8.44 -12.28
CA VAL A 10 25.05 9.78 -11.91
C VAL A 10 23.64 9.68 -11.28
N PRO A 11 23.31 10.36 -10.16
CA PRO A 11 21.94 10.41 -9.65
C PRO A 11 21.15 11.60 -10.20
N PHE A 12 19.89 11.31 -10.54
CA PHE A 12 18.85 12.22 -11.00
C PHE A 12 18.19 12.94 -9.80
N VAL A 13 18.18 14.28 -9.77
CA VAL A 13 17.40 15.06 -8.79
C VAL A 13 16.55 16.11 -9.52
N ARG A 14 15.24 16.04 -9.24
CA ARG A 14 14.15 16.86 -9.77
C ARG A 14 14.18 18.29 -9.22
N GLN A 15 14.02 19.29 -10.08
CA GLN A 15 13.74 20.67 -9.68
C GLN A 15 12.23 20.93 -9.77
N LYS A 16 11.61 21.32 -8.65
CA LYS A 16 10.25 21.89 -8.57
C LYS A 16 10.37 23.41 -8.73
N CYS A 17 9.67 23.97 -9.71
CA CYS A 17 9.43 25.42 -9.81
C CYS A 17 8.26 25.81 -8.90
N ILE A 18 8.45 26.86 -8.09
CA ILE A 18 7.38 27.57 -7.37
C ILE A 18 7.28 28.95 -8.02
N TYR A 19 6.10 29.24 -8.57
CA TYR A 19 5.71 30.57 -9.06
C TYR A 19 5.05 31.34 -7.90
N ILE A 20 5.56 32.53 -7.57
CA ILE A 20 4.79 33.56 -6.85
C ILE A 20 4.85 34.85 -7.64
N SER A 21 3.67 35.36 -7.92
CA SER A 21 3.32 36.58 -8.65
C SER A 21 3.69 37.84 -7.87
N PHE A 22 4.20 38.87 -8.53
CA PHE A 22 4.21 40.24 -8.03
C PHE A 22 3.50 41.17 -9.01
N ARG A 23 2.41 41.77 -8.55
CA ARG A 23 1.66 42.85 -9.19
C ARG A 23 2.01 44.16 -8.48
N SER A 24 2.21 45.22 -9.27
CA SER A 24 2.02 46.63 -8.91
C SER A 24 2.99 47.27 -7.89
N MET A 25 3.88 48.13 -8.38
CA MET A 25 4.35 49.30 -7.62
C MET A 25 4.22 50.57 -8.48
N ARG A 26 3.28 51.43 -8.10
CA ARG A 26 3.41 52.89 -8.20
C ARG A 26 2.87 53.52 -6.92
N SER A 27 3.63 54.50 -6.45
CA SER A 27 3.30 55.57 -5.49
C SER A 27 3.78 55.44 -4.03
N ALA A 28 4.45 56.54 -3.62
CA ALA A 28 4.86 57.00 -2.28
C ALA A 28 5.96 56.18 -1.61
N VAL A 29 7.22 56.64 -1.42
CA VAL A 29 7.73 57.92 -0.89
C VAL A 29 6.98 58.37 0.36
N SER A 30 7.39 57.87 1.52
CA SER A 30 7.67 58.68 2.72
C SER A 30 8.21 57.79 3.86
N ALA A 31 9.35 58.21 4.41
CA ALA A 31 9.79 58.03 5.80
C ALA A 31 9.78 56.62 6.41
N ASN A 32 10.94 56.00 6.54
CA ASN A 32 11.68 55.99 7.82
C ASN A 32 12.98 55.19 7.72
N ALA A 33 14.01 55.78 8.31
CA ALA A 33 15.40 55.36 8.29
C ALA A 33 15.68 54.17 9.22
N LEU A 34 16.61 53.31 8.81
CA LEU A 34 17.42 52.50 9.72
C LEU A 34 18.91 52.66 9.33
N PRO A 35 19.83 52.69 10.31
CA PRO A 35 21.16 53.27 10.14
C PRO A 35 22.16 52.27 9.57
N LEU A 36 23.01 52.74 8.66
CA LEU A 36 24.27 52.11 8.30
C LEU A 36 25.43 52.94 8.90
N PRO A 37 26.52 52.34 9.40
CA PRO A 37 27.82 52.98 9.37
C PRO A 37 28.58 52.46 8.15
N GLY A 38 28.82 53.34 7.17
CA GLY A 38 29.67 53.02 6.03
C GLY A 38 29.40 53.93 4.83
N ASN A 39 30.14 55.04 4.77
CA ASN A 39 30.18 55.98 3.64
C ASN A 39 30.61 55.29 2.34
N ILE A 40 29.68 55.07 1.40
CA ILE A 40 29.93 55.21 -0.04
C ILE A 40 28.65 55.76 -0.70
N SER A 41 28.65 57.05 -1.01
CA SER A 41 27.62 57.66 -1.86
C SER A 41 27.97 57.39 -3.33
N VAL A 42 27.26 56.44 -3.96
CA VAL A 42 27.25 56.33 -5.43
C VAL A 42 26.11 57.19 -5.96
N VAL A 43 26.44 58.42 -6.35
CA VAL A 43 25.52 59.27 -7.13
C VAL A 43 25.56 58.75 -8.56
N ALA A 44 24.57 57.94 -8.95
CA ALA A 44 24.35 57.65 -10.36
C ALA A 44 23.85 58.93 -11.04
N SER A 45 24.56 59.41 -12.07
CA SER A 45 24.15 60.58 -12.82
C SER A 45 22.85 60.32 -13.58
N ASP A 46 22.07 61.36 -13.86
CA ASP A 46 20.78 61.26 -14.58
C ASP A 46 20.89 60.51 -15.92
N SER A 47 22.07 60.48 -16.54
CA SER A 47 22.35 59.73 -17.76
C SER A 47 22.33 58.19 -17.57
N GLU A 48 22.76 57.68 -16.42
CA GLU A 48 22.76 56.24 -16.10
C GLU A 48 21.33 55.71 -15.89
N LEU A 49 20.47 56.50 -15.24
CA LEU A 49 19.05 56.18 -15.06
C LEU A 49 18.27 56.22 -16.39
N ILE A 50 18.58 57.17 -17.27
CA ILE A 50 17.99 57.23 -18.62
C ILE A 50 18.44 56.04 -19.48
N LEU A 51 19.71 55.63 -19.38
CA LEU A 51 20.22 54.47 -20.11
C LEU A 51 19.59 53.16 -19.63
N ALA A 52 19.42 53.00 -18.31
CA ALA A 52 18.71 51.85 -17.74
C ALA A 52 17.24 51.80 -18.16
N SER A 53 16.55 52.94 -18.20
CA SER A 53 15.16 53.04 -18.67
C SER A 53 15.02 52.66 -20.15
N ARG A 54 15.90 53.16 -21.03
CA ARG A 54 15.89 52.80 -22.47
C ARG A 54 16.19 51.33 -22.69
N LYS A 55 17.07 50.73 -21.88
CA LYS A 55 17.41 49.30 -21.96
C LYS A 55 16.25 48.42 -21.52
N ALA A 56 15.50 48.81 -20.49
CA ALA A 56 14.30 48.12 -20.04
C ALA A 56 13.14 48.20 -21.06
N GLU A 57 12.96 49.36 -21.69
CA GLU A 57 11.93 49.57 -22.74
C GLU A 57 12.21 48.73 -23.99
N LYS A 58 13.49 48.58 -24.39
CA LYS A 58 13.87 47.72 -25.52
C LYS A 58 13.60 46.25 -25.23
N VAL A 59 13.88 45.77 -24.02
CA VAL A 59 13.64 44.37 -23.62
C VAL A 59 12.13 44.07 -23.57
N TYR A 60 11.31 45.03 -23.10
CA TYR A 60 9.86 44.89 -23.11
C TYR A 60 9.27 44.85 -24.52
N ASN A 61 9.73 45.72 -25.43
CA ASN A 61 9.26 45.75 -26.82
C ASN A 61 9.73 44.54 -27.65
N ASP A 62 10.92 43.98 -27.38
CA ASP A 62 11.37 42.72 -27.98
C ASP A 62 10.53 41.53 -27.47
N SER A 63 10.09 41.52 -26.20
CA SER A 63 9.22 40.44 -25.69
C SER A 63 7.81 40.46 -26.29
N LEU A 64 7.19 41.65 -26.41
CA LEU A 64 5.87 41.82 -27.04
C LEU A 64 5.85 41.44 -28.52
N THR A 65 6.92 41.73 -29.26
CA THR A 65 7.00 41.38 -30.69
C THR A 65 7.20 39.88 -30.90
N VAL A 66 7.95 39.19 -30.04
CA VAL A 66 8.06 37.72 -30.10
C VAL A 66 6.74 37.03 -29.72
N ASP A 67 6.02 37.55 -28.72
CA ASP A 67 4.70 37.01 -28.33
C ASP A 67 3.61 37.23 -29.39
N LEU A 68 3.60 38.37 -30.10
CA LEU A 68 2.70 38.63 -31.23
C LEU A 68 2.98 37.73 -32.44
N ILE A 69 4.26 37.42 -32.71
CA ILE A 69 4.65 36.52 -33.81
C ILE A 69 4.35 35.04 -33.49
N ILE A 70 4.40 34.65 -32.21
CA ILE A 70 4.03 33.29 -31.77
C ILE A 70 2.51 33.11 -31.72
N MET A 71 1.74 34.16 -31.40
CA MET A 71 0.27 34.10 -31.38
C MET A 71 -0.35 33.97 -32.80
N ASP A 72 0.24 34.63 -33.81
CA ASP A 72 -0.31 34.63 -35.19
C ASP A 72 -0.07 33.30 -35.96
N LYS A 73 0.98 32.55 -35.58
CA LYS A 73 1.29 31.23 -36.18
C LYS A 73 0.36 30.10 -35.73
N PHE A 74 -0.32 30.23 -34.59
CA PHE A 74 -1.20 29.18 -34.07
C PHE A 74 -2.64 29.23 -34.60
N ASP A 75 -3.08 30.38 -35.13
CA ASP A 75 -4.45 30.56 -35.64
C ASP A 75 -4.60 30.29 -37.15
N ALA A 76 -3.54 30.47 -37.94
CA ALA A 76 -3.57 30.20 -39.38
C ALA A 76 -3.71 28.69 -39.73
N ASN A 77 -3.29 27.80 -38.82
CA ASN A 77 -3.37 26.34 -39.03
C ASN A 77 -4.64 25.69 -38.47
N ARG A 78 -5.47 26.43 -37.72
CA ARG A 78 -6.77 25.95 -37.23
C ARG A 78 -7.94 26.24 -38.17
N ARG A 79 -7.77 27.16 -39.12
CA ARG A 79 -8.84 27.62 -40.04
C ARG A 79 -8.80 27.02 -41.44
N ARG A 80 -7.92 26.04 -41.70
CA ARG A 80 -7.78 25.36 -43.01
C ARG A 80 -8.13 23.86 -43.02
N LEU A 81 -8.65 23.31 -41.93
CA LEU A 81 -9.08 21.91 -41.85
C LEU A 81 -10.59 21.76 -41.60
N LEU A 82 -11.39 22.64 -42.21
CA LEU A 82 -12.84 22.45 -42.39
C LEU A 82 -13.26 22.88 -43.81
N ALA A 83 -12.49 22.44 -44.79
CA ALA A 83 -12.91 22.43 -46.18
C ALA A 83 -12.12 21.33 -46.88
N LEU A 84 -12.80 20.50 -47.67
CA LEU A 84 -12.29 19.32 -48.39
C LEU A 84 -12.34 18.02 -47.57
N GLY A 85 -13.28 17.14 -47.94
CA GLY A 85 -13.28 15.78 -47.40
C GLY A 85 -14.58 14.98 -47.50
N ALA A 86 -15.49 15.31 -48.43
CA ALA A 86 -16.51 14.38 -48.86
C ALA A 86 -15.85 13.23 -49.64
N LEU A 87 -15.38 12.19 -48.95
CA LEU A 87 -15.17 10.88 -49.54
C LEU A 87 -15.45 9.79 -48.49
N ARG A 88 -16.65 9.24 -48.59
CA ARG A 88 -17.16 8.13 -47.80
C ARG A 88 -16.40 6.86 -48.20
N TRP A 89 -15.27 6.59 -47.55
CA TRP A 89 -14.75 5.24 -47.48
C TRP A 89 -15.62 4.47 -46.50
N VAL A 90 -16.48 3.58 -47.02
CA VAL A 90 -17.13 2.54 -46.22
C VAL A 90 -16.04 1.54 -45.86
N LEU A 91 -15.20 1.89 -44.89
CA LEU A 91 -14.43 0.89 -44.17
C LEU A 91 -15.39 0.29 -43.15
N PRO A 92 -15.58 -1.04 -43.10
CA PRO A 92 -16.27 -1.63 -41.96
C PRO A 92 -15.53 -1.14 -40.72
N PRO A 93 -16.23 -0.77 -39.62
CA PRO A 93 -15.55 -0.38 -38.40
C PRO A 93 -14.65 -1.54 -38.04
N PHE A 94 -13.34 -1.36 -38.24
CA PHE A 94 -12.33 -2.28 -37.78
C PHE A 94 -12.58 -2.34 -36.30
N SER A 95 -13.25 -3.40 -35.87
CA SER A 95 -13.61 -3.60 -34.50
C SER A 95 -12.27 -3.82 -33.84
N LEU A 96 -11.69 -2.75 -33.28
CA LEU A 96 -10.68 -2.85 -32.26
C LEU A 96 -11.39 -3.59 -31.14
N ARG A 97 -11.37 -4.92 -31.23
CA ARG A 97 -11.78 -5.83 -30.20
C ARG A 97 -10.84 -5.50 -29.06
N ARG A 98 -11.29 -4.61 -28.17
CA ARG A 98 -10.63 -4.37 -26.89
C ARG A 98 -10.54 -5.77 -26.30
N HIS A 99 -9.33 -6.33 -26.29
CA HIS A 99 -9.03 -7.53 -25.54
C HIS A 99 -9.25 -7.14 -24.09
N LEU A 100 -10.50 -7.26 -23.63
CA LEU A 100 -10.81 -7.18 -22.23
C LEU A 100 -10.02 -8.34 -21.62
N PRO A 101 -9.02 -8.06 -20.76
CA PRO A 101 -8.32 -9.15 -20.10
C PRO A 101 -9.38 -10.04 -19.46
N PRO A 102 -9.23 -11.38 -19.55
CA PRO A 102 -10.18 -12.27 -18.90
C PRO A 102 -10.35 -11.80 -17.46
N SER A 103 -11.60 -11.59 -17.02
CA SER A 103 -11.88 -11.30 -15.61
C SER A 103 -11.11 -12.31 -14.78
N PRO A 104 -10.37 -11.88 -13.73
CA PRO A 104 -9.61 -12.80 -12.92
C PRO A 104 -10.55 -13.94 -12.52
N THR A 105 -10.18 -15.17 -12.89
CA THR A 105 -10.96 -16.33 -12.51
C THR A 105 -11.07 -16.31 -11.00
N PRO A 106 -12.29 -16.39 -10.43
CA PRO A 106 -12.44 -16.46 -8.99
C PRO A 106 -11.56 -17.59 -8.48
N ARG A 107 -10.61 -17.27 -7.61
CA ARG A 107 -9.71 -18.27 -7.02
C ARG A 107 -10.25 -18.65 -5.65
N PRO A 108 -10.91 -19.83 -5.54
CA PRO A 108 -11.43 -20.25 -4.26
C PRO A 108 -10.29 -20.51 -3.27
N ARG A 109 -10.52 -20.16 -2.00
CA ARG A 109 -9.60 -20.48 -0.91
C ARG A 109 -10.22 -21.58 -0.07
N ILE A 110 -9.49 -22.69 0.03
CA ILE A 110 -9.95 -23.90 0.69
C ILE A 110 -8.97 -24.25 1.80
N LEU A 111 -9.49 -24.56 2.98
CA LEU A 111 -8.72 -25.08 4.11
C LEU A 111 -9.20 -26.49 4.46
N THR A 112 -8.24 -27.36 4.76
CA THR A 112 -8.49 -28.66 5.36
C THR A 112 -7.92 -28.65 6.78
N LEU A 113 -8.77 -28.90 7.76
CA LEU A 113 -8.47 -28.73 9.18
C LEU A 113 -8.88 -29.97 9.97
N ASN A 114 -8.09 -30.34 10.97
CA ASN A 114 -8.41 -31.40 11.95
C ASN A 114 -8.30 -30.81 13.36
N ASN A 115 -9.31 -31.02 14.21
CA ASN A 115 -9.28 -30.56 15.60
C ASN A 115 -8.81 -31.70 16.50
N LEU A 116 -7.66 -31.51 17.15
CA LEU A 116 -7.01 -32.58 17.92
C LEU A 116 -7.73 -32.94 19.22
N HIS A 117 -8.62 -32.08 19.72
CA HIS A 117 -9.37 -32.36 20.95
C HIS A 117 -10.75 -32.95 20.69
N THR A 118 -11.41 -32.54 19.61
CA THR A 118 -12.76 -33.03 19.28
C THR A 118 -12.74 -34.19 18.30
N GLY A 119 -11.63 -34.40 17.57
CA GLY A 119 -11.55 -35.37 16.47
C GLY A 119 -12.30 -34.93 15.21
N GLU A 120 -12.87 -33.73 15.19
CA GLU A 120 -13.59 -33.19 14.04
C GLU A 120 -12.62 -32.89 12.89
N SER A 121 -13.04 -33.19 11.66
CA SER A 121 -12.34 -32.83 10.42
C SER A 121 -13.23 -31.95 9.57
N LEU A 122 -12.67 -30.88 9.01
CA LEU A 122 -13.41 -29.91 8.21
C LEU A 122 -12.61 -29.52 6.95
N ARG A 123 -13.26 -29.65 5.79
CA ARG A 123 -12.83 -29.01 4.55
C ARG A 123 -13.80 -27.87 4.26
N ALA A 124 -13.28 -26.64 4.24
CA ALA A 124 -14.08 -25.43 4.08
C ALA A 124 -13.57 -24.56 2.93
N GLU A 125 -14.45 -24.23 1.99
CA GLU A 125 -14.20 -23.23 0.94
C GLU A 125 -14.69 -21.87 1.43
N PHE A 126 -13.89 -21.22 2.28
CA PHE A 126 -14.36 -20.03 3.01
C PHE A 126 -14.38 -18.75 2.16
N PHE A 127 -13.80 -18.77 0.95
CA PHE A 127 -13.75 -17.64 0.02
C PHE A 127 -13.92 -18.14 -1.41
N ASP A 128 -14.89 -17.61 -2.15
CA ASP A 128 -15.26 -18.06 -3.51
C ASP A 128 -14.47 -17.35 -4.63
N GLY A 129 -13.52 -16.50 -4.26
CA GLY A 129 -12.78 -15.63 -5.19
C GLY A 129 -13.34 -14.21 -5.30
N ARG A 130 -14.54 -13.95 -4.75
CA ARG A 130 -15.20 -12.63 -4.71
C ARG A 130 -15.42 -12.15 -3.27
N GLY A 131 -15.80 -13.05 -2.37
CA GLY A 131 -16.10 -12.72 -0.98
C GLY A 131 -16.08 -13.94 -0.06
N TYR A 132 -16.27 -13.71 1.24
CA TYR A 132 -16.37 -14.80 2.20
C TYR A 132 -17.74 -15.48 2.15
N ILE A 133 -17.74 -16.80 2.10
CA ILE A 133 -18.96 -17.61 2.13
C ILE A 133 -19.43 -17.71 3.59
N GLN A 134 -20.56 -17.09 3.91
CA GLN A 134 -21.02 -16.95 5.30
C GLN A 134 -21.32 -18.29 5.98
N ASP A 135 -21.88 -19.25 5.24
CA ASP A 135 -22.16 -20.60 5.77
C ASP A 135 -20.87 -21.34 6.12
N GLU A 136 -19.83 -21.18 5.32
CA GLU A 136 -18.50 -21.77 5.58
C GLU A 136 -17.81 -21.09 6.77
N LEU A 137 -17.95 -19.77 6.92
CA LEU A 137 -17.49 -19.07 8.12
C LEU A 137 -18.23 -19.56 9.37
N ALA A 138 -19.54 -19.83 9.30
CA ALA A 138 -20.30 -20.38 10.43
C ALA A 138 -19.81 -21.77 10.84
N ARG A 139 -19.53 -22.65 9.85
CA ARG A 139 -18.93 -23.98 10.09
C ARG A 139 -17.54 -23.85 10.72
N LEU A 140 -16.72 -22.92 10.25
CA LEU A 140 -15.42 -22.62 10.83
C LEU A 140 -15.53 -22.07 12.27
N ASN A 141 -16.49 -21.19 12.55
CA ASN A 141 -16.75 -20.68 13.89
C ASN A 141 -17.08 -21.80 14.88
N HIS A 142 -17.92 -22.76 14.46
CA HIS A 142 -18.20 -23.95 15.27
C HIS A 142 -16.95 -24.83 15.45
N PHE A 143 -16.17 -25.04 14.38
CA PHE A 143 -14.96 -25.85 14.44
C PHE A 143 -13.89 -25.26 15.38
N PHE A 144 -13.77 -23.93 15.42
CA PHE A 144 -12.84 -23.19 16.29
C PHE A 144 -13.41 -22.88 17.67
N ARG A 145 -14.62 -23.36 18.00
CA ARG A 145 -15.28 -23.07 19.28
C ARG A 145 -14.40 -23.45 20.47
N ASP A 146 -14.72 -22.87 21.61
CA ASP A 146 -14.18 -23.37 22.87
C ASP A 146 -14.82 -24.72 23.16
N TYR A 147 -14.10 -25.80 22.87
CA TYR A 147 -14.61 -27.16 23.02
C TYR A 147 -14.83 -27.55 24.49
N ARG A 148 -14.17 -26.89 25.44
CA ARG A 148 -14.30 -27.19 26.88
C ARG A 148 -15.62 -26.69 27.42
N ALA A 149 -16.02 -25.49 27.00
CA ALA A 149 -17.27 -24.86 27.39
C ALA A 149 -18.40 -25.02 26.35
N ASN A 150 -18.10 -25.65 25.19
CA ASN A 150 -18.94 -25.70 24.00
C ASN A 150 -19.50 -24.32 23.57
N LYS A 151 -18.70 -23.26 23.71
CA LYS A 151 -19.09 -21.87 23.40
C LYS A 151 -18.54 -21.47 22.03
N ILE A 152 -19.43 -21.08 21.12
CA ILE A 152 -19.09 -20.59 19.78
C ILE A 152 -18.89 -19.08 19.82
N LYS A 153 -17.95 -18.59 19.02
CA LYS A 153 -17.74 -17.16 18.75
C LYS A 153 -17.41 -16.96 17.28
N SER A 154 -17.75 -15.80 16.73
CA SER A 154 -17.21 -15.39 15.42
C SER A 154 -15.69 -15.29 15.50
N ILE A 155 -15.03 -16.00 14.59
CA ILE A 155 -13.60 -15.96 14.36
C ILE A 155 -13.31 -14.93 13.28
N ASP A 156 -12.24 -14.17 13.47
CA ASP A 156 -11.76 -13.19 12.50
C ASP A 156 -11.40 -13.88 11.16
N PRO A 157 -12.07 -13.57 10.04
CA PRO A 157 -11.80 -14.21 8.75
C PRO A 157 -10.36 -14.04 8.27
N ASN A 158 -9.66 -12.98 8.71
CA ASN A 158 -8.25 -12.79 8.37
C ASN A 158 -7.36 -13.91 8.94
N LEU A 159 -7.78 -14.56 10.03
CA LEU A 159 -7.06 -15.71 10.58
C LEU A 159 -7.06 -16.89 9.60
N PHE A 160 -8.16 -17.11 8.88
CA PHE A 160 -8.25 -18.12 7.83
C PHE A 160 -7.43 -17.75 6.59
N ASP A 161 -7.39 -16.46 6.24
CA ASP A 161 -6.51 -15.97 5.18
C ASP A 161 -5.03 -16.16 5.52
N HIS A 162 -4.65 -15.96 6.79
CA HIS A 162 -3.30 -16.22 7.26
C HIS A 162 -2.94 -17.70 7.09
N LEU A 163 -3.82 -18.62 7.50
CA LEU A 163 -3.60 -20.06 7.31
C LEU A 163 -3.44 -20.44 5.84
N TYR A 164 -4.33 -19.93 4.97
CA TYR A 164 -4.28 -20.24 3.54
C TYR A 164 -2.98 -19.72 2.91
N ARG A 165 -2.58 -18.48 3.23
CA ARG A 165 -1.31 -17.91 2.76
C ARG A 165 -0.11 -18.68 3.31
N LEU A 166 -0.15 -19.09 4.57
CA LEU A 166 0.90 -19.86 5.21
C LEU A 166 1.11 -21.22 4.52
N GLN A 167 0.03 -21.95 4.22
CA GLN A 167 0.09 -23.19 3.45
C GLN A 167 0.70 -22.98 2.06
N GLY A 168 0.34 -21.89 1.39
CA GLY A 168 0.93 -21.49 0.11
C GLY A 168 2.44 -21.22 0.20
N LEU A 169 2.89 -20.51 1.24
CA LEU A 169 4.33 -20.25 1.49
C LEU A 169 5.12 -21.51 1.82
N LEU A 170 4.47 -22.48 2.50
CA LEU A 170 5.06 -23.76 2.84
C LEU A 170 4.96 -24.80 1.70
N GLY A 171 4.26 -24.48 0.63
CA GLY A 171 4.05 -25.39 -0.51
C GLY A 171 3.29 -26.67 -0.12
N THR A 172 2.37 -26.59 0.84
CA THR A 172 1.65 -27.77 1.36
C THR A 172 0.15 -27.57 1.35
N ASN A 173 -0.58 -28.67 1.10
CA ASN A 173 -2.03 -28.78 1.23
C ASN A 173 -2.44 -29.74 2.35
N LYS A 174 -1.49 -30.17 3.19
CA LYS A 174 -1.76 -31.08 4.30
C LYS A 174 -2.69 -30.44 5.34
N PRO A 175 -3.51 -31.25 6.04
CA PRO A 175 -4.41 -30.72 7.06
C PRO A 175 -3.68 -29.91 8.12
N VAL A 176 -4.24 -28.75 8.47
CA VAL A 176 -3.82 -27.99 9.65
C VAL A 176 -4.42 -28.66 10.88
N GLN A 177 -3.58 -29.02 11.84
CA GLN A 177 -4.02 -29.65 13.08
C GLN A 177 -4.21 -28.57 14.14
N LEU A 178 -5.47 -28.22 14.39
CA LEU A 178 -5.90 -27.22 15.38
C LEU A 178 -5.81 -27.81 16.78
N ILE A 179 -5.09 -27.10 17.66
CA ILE A 179 -5.01 -27.39 19.10
C ILE A 179 -5.94 -26.46 19.87
N SER A 180 -5.92 -25.16 19.58
CA SER A 180 -6.79 -24.21 20.27
C SER A 180 -7.23 -23.09 19.35
N GLY A 181 -8.53 -22.87 19.24
CA GLY A 181 -9.15 -21.73 18.58
C GLY A 181 -9.64 -20.70 19.58
N TYR A 182 -10.92 -20.36 19.53
CA TYR A 182 -11.56 -19.50 20.52
C TYR A 182 -11.51 -20.10 21.93
N ARG A 183 -11.32 -19.24 22.93
CA ARG A 183 -11.41 -19.57 24.36
C ARG A 183 -12.40 -18.64 25.04
N SER A 184 -13.37 -19.18 25.76
CA SER A 184 -14.21 -18.40 26.65
C SER A 184 -13.37 -17.75 27.76
N LEU A 185 -13.88 -16.68 28.38
CA LEU A 185 -13.18 -16.02 29.48
C LEU A 185 -12.94 -17.00 30.65
N ASP A 186 -13.97 -17.76 31.02
CA ASP A 186 -13.91 -18.79 32.06
C ASP A 186 -12.79 -19.80 31.79
N THR A 187 -12.77 -20.39 30.60
CA THR A 187 -11.71 -21.32 30.19
C THR A 187 -10.33 -20.67 30.14
N ASN A 188 -10.23 -19.41 29.69
CA ASN A 188 -8.95 -18.71 29.69
C ASN A 188 -8.42 -18.51 31.11
N ASP A 189 -9.28 -18.13 32.06
CA ASP A 189 -8.90 -17.93 33.45
C ASP A 189 -8.56 -19.25 34.17
N GLU A 190 -9.29 -20.33 33.89
CA GLU A 190 -8.94 -21.67 34.37
C GLU A 190 -7.55 -22.11 33.87
N LEU A 191 -7.25 -21.91 32.58
CA LEU A 191 -5.94 -22.24 32.01
C LEU A 191 -4.83 -21.38 32.61
N ARG A 192 -5.11 -20.10 32.90
CA ARG A 192 -4.17 -19.19 33.57
C ARG A 192 -3.88 -19.60 35.01
N ALA A 193 -4.88 -20.10 35.73
CA ALA A 193 -4.68 -20.59 37.09
C ALA A 193 -3.73 -21.80 37.12
N ARG A 194 -3.73 -22.61 36.05
CA ARG A 194 -2.91 -23.82 35.92
C ARG A 194 -1.55 -23.58 35.25
N SER A 195 -1.37 -22.46 34.55
CA SER A 195 -0.15 -22.20 33.77
C SER A 195 0.18 -20.71 33.69
N ARG A 196 1.48 -20.40 33.83
CA ARG A 196 2.02 -19.05 33.62
C ARG A 196 2.09 -18.64 32.15
N GLY A 197 1.88 -19.57 31.22
CA GLY A 197 2.01 -19.34 29.76
C GLY A 197 0.77 -18.72 29.10
N VAL A 198 -0.29 -18.41 29.85
CA VAL A 198 -1.54 -17.89 29.31
C VAL A 198 -1.74 -16.43 29.68
N ALA A 199 -1.99 -15.58 28.69
CA ALA A 199 -2.19 -14.15 28.88
C ALA A 199 -3.59 -13.82 29.42
N LYS A 200 -3.68 -12.81 30.29
CA LYS A 200 -4.96 -12.25 30.79
C LYS A 200 -5.82 -11.70 29.65
N HIS A 201 -5.21 -10.98 28.72
CA HIS A 201 -5.87 -10.39 27.54
C HIS A 201 -5.46 -11.13 26.27
N SER A 202 -5.75 -12.42 26.21
CA SER A 202 -5.41 -13.29 25.08
C SER A 202 -6.25 -12.98 23.84
N TYR A 203 -5.65 -13.02 22.64
CA TYR A 203 -6.39 -12.90 21.38
C TYR A 203 -7.30 -14.12 21.10
N HIS A 204 -7.10 -15.24 21.78
CA HIS A 204 -8.02 -16.37 21.71
C HIS A 204 -9.41 -16.00 22.24
N THR A 205 -9.52 -15.14 23.26
CA THR A 205 -10.84 -14.73 23.79
C THR A 205 -11.58 -13.78 22.86
N LYS A 206 -10.85 -13.18 21.92
CA LYS A 206 -11.40 -12.31 20.88
C LYS A 206 -11.80 -13.06 19.61
N GLY A 207 -11.49 -14.35 19.48
CA GLY A 207 -11.65 -15.09 18.23
C GLY A 207 -10.64 -14.68 17.16
N GLN A 208 -9.46 -14.21 17.58
CA GLN A 208 -8.44 -13.62 16.71
C GLN A 208 -7.13 -14.40 16.70
N ALA A 209 -7.08 -15.59 17.32
CA ALA A 209 -5.87 -16.36 17.45
C ALA A 209 -6.12 -17.86 17.39
N MET A 210 -5.05 -18.59 17.07
CA MET A 210 -5.04 -20.04 17.13
C MET A 210 -3.67 -20.61 17.46
N ASP A 211 -3.70 -21.80 18.06
CA ASP A 211 -2.54 -22.66 18.30
C ASP A 211 -2.68 -23.90 17.41
N PHE A 212 -1.65 -24.21 16.63
CA PHE A 212 -1.69 -25.30 15.65
C PHE A 212 -0.31 -25.84 15.27
N HIS A 213 -0.33 -26.95 14.53
CA HIS A 213 0.78 -27.39 13.70
C HIS A 213 0.28 -27.99 12.38
N ILE A 214 1.20 -28.28 11.47
CA ILE A 214 0.88 -28.89 10.18
C ILE A 214 1.62 -30.22 10.10
N GLU A 215 0.91 -31.27 9.72
CA GLU A 215 1.46 -32.61 9.67
C GLU A 215 2.67 -32.70 8.73
N GLY A 216 3.77 -33.26 9.21
CA GLY A 216 4.99 -33.44 8.42
C GLY A 216 5.74 -32.14 8.08
N ILE A 217 5.37 -31.00 8.68
CA ILE A 217 6.14 -29.76 8.59
C ILE A 217 6.70 -29.41 9.97
N SER A 218 8.00 -29.11 10.05
CA SER A 218 8.62 -28.71 11.31
C SER A 218 8.05 -27.39 11.82
N LEU A 219 7.89 -27.27 13.15
CA LEU A 219 7.41 -26.03 13.77
C LEU A 219 8.31 -24.83 13.47
N SER A 220 9.62 -25.06 13.31
CA SER A 220 10.57 -24.01 12.94
C SER A 220 10.28 -23.44 11.55
N ASN A 221 9.91 -24.29 10.58
CA ASN A 221 9.53 -23.86 9.24
C ASN A 221 8.18 -23.11 9.26
N ILE A 222 7.20 -23.63 10.01
CA ILE A 222 5.90 -22.97 10.20
C ILE A 222 6.11 -21.57 10.79
N ARG A 223 6.88 -21.46 11.88
CA ARG A 223 7.22 -20.18 12.52
C ARG A 223 7.91 -19.22 11.55
N LYS A 224 8.94 -19.69 10.82
CA LYS A 224 9.68 -18.85 9.86
C LYS A 224 8.76 -18.29 8.77
N ALA A 225 7.86 -19.11 8.23
CA ALA A 225 6.87 -18.68 7.25
C ALA A 225 5.82 -17.73 7.85
N ALA A 226 5.33 -18.00 9.06
CA ALA A 226 4.39 -17.09 9.74
C ALA A 226 5.03 -15.71 10.01
N LEU A 227 6.29 -15.67 10.46
CA LEU A 227 7.02 -14.41 10.69
C LEU A 227 7.22 -13.61 9.40
N SER A 228 7.46 -14.26 8.26
CA SER A 228 7.68 -13.57 6.98
C SER A 228 6.41 -12.89 6.45
N MET A 229 5.23 -13.35 6.88
CA MET A 229 3.95 -12.74 6.50
C MET A 229 3.73 -11.36 7.13
N ARG A 230 4.35 -11.08 8.28
CA ARG A 230 4.18 -9.84 9.08
C ARG A 230 2.70 -9.47 9.29
N ALA A 231 1.86 -10.47 9.49
CA ALA A 231 0.40 -10.32 9.49
C ALA A 231 -0.23 -10.41 10.89
N GLY A 232 0.58 -10.46 11.94
CA GLY A 232 0.11 -10.39 13.32
C GLY A 232 1.11 -10.98 14.30
N GLY A 233 0.64 -11.40 15.48
CA GLY A 233 1.49 -12.04 16.48
C GLY A 233 1.88 -13.47 16.09
N VAL A 234 3.12 -13.88 16.41
CA VAL A 234 3.61 -15.25 16.21
C VAL A 234 4.30 -15.75 17.47
N GLY A 235 3.77 -16.79 18.10
CA GLY A 235 4.39 -17.45 19.26
C GLY A 235 4.99 -18.81 18.90
N TYR A 236 6.15 -19.14 19.46
CA TYR A 236 6.84 -20.41 19.18
C TYR A 236 6.94 -21.32 20.41
N TYR A 237 6.23 -22.46 20.39
CA TYR A 237 6.11 -23.36 21.53
C TYR A 237 6.56 -24.79 21.19
N PRO A 238 7.86 -25.03 20.91
CA PRO A 238 8.34 -26.34 20.48
C PRO A 238 8.16 -27.42 21.55
N ARG A 239 8.26 -27.07 22.84
CA ARG A 239 8.04 -28.01 23.96
C ARG A 239 6.58 -28.47 24.07
N SER A 240 5.65 -27.64 23.63
CA SER A 240 4.22 -27.95 23.60
C SER A 240 3.74 -28.37 22.21
N ASN A 241 4.67 -28.53 21.26
CA ASN A 241 4.44 -28.95 19.89
C ASN A 241 3.48 -28.06 19.06
N PHE A 242 3.53 -26.73 19.21
CA PHE A 242 2.69 -25.85 18.38
C PHE A 242 3.32 -24.49 18.05
N VAL A 243 2.73 -23.83 17.05
CA VAL A 243 2.92 -22.42 16.72
C VAL A 243 1.62 -21.68 16.99
N HIS A 244 1.75 -20.50 17.58
CA HIS A 244 0.66 -19.56 17.79
C HIS A 244 0.67 -18.51 16.68
N ILE A 245 -0.49 -18.19 16.11
CA ILE A 245 -0.67 -17.00 15.28
C ILE A 245 -1.92 -16.22 15.71
N ASP A 246 -1.89 -14.90 15.55
CA ASP A 246 -3.04 -14.03 15.76
C ASP A 246 -3.15 -12.92 14.71
N THR A 247 -4.29 -12.22 14.68
CA THR A 247 -4.57 -11.07 13.81
C THR A 247 -4.35 -9.71 14.49
N GLY A 248 -3.69 -9.69 15.65
CA GLY A 248 -3.33 -8.47 16.37
C GLY A 248 -2.09 -7.76 15.79
N PRO A 249 -1.48 -6.81 16.55
CA PRO A 249 -0.25 -6.15 16.12
C PRO A 249 0.91 -7.13 15.92
N VAL A 250 1.77 -6.83 14.95
CA VAL A 250 2.97 -7.63 14.63
C VAL A 250 3.90 -7.68 15.83
N ARG A 251 4.11 -8.88 16.36
CA ARG A 251 5.01 -9.17 17.48
C ARG A 251 5.35 -10.66 17.48
N HIS A 252 6.36 -11.05 18.23
CA HIS A 252 6.73 -12.46 18.32
C HIS A 252 7.29 -12.81 19.69
N TRP A 253 7.14 -14.07 20.09
CA TRP A 253 7.63 -14.60 21.36
C TRP A 253 7.94 -16.10 21.29
#